data_AF-A0A9X3XA10-F1
#
_entry.id   AF-A0A9X3XA10-F1
#
_cell.length_a   1.000
_cell.length_b   1.000
_cell.length_c   1.000
_cell.angle_alpha   90.00
_cell.angle_beta   90.00
_cell.angle_gamma   90.00
#
_symmetry.space_group_name_H-M   'P 1'
#
loop_
_entity.id
_entity.type
_entity.pdbx_description
1 polymer ?
#
loop_
_entity_poly.entity_id
_entity_poly.type
_entity_poly.pdbx_seq_one_letter_code
_entity_poly.pdbx_strand_id
1 'polypeptide(L)'
;MKQATAWFVLALILAYGCVAPPTGTLGPTPPGNGGSGDAGGPPDDYFTAKELFDLNVYPILASKCTPCHTQGANSAPIWLGAEESSSYAKIEGYPKPLIAHPDNSLLRLKGEHTGPALAVEDDTLLTEWLLKEVDERGLFGDPTFEPDPGAGGAGGEGGAGGAGGGGGGGPVSDTTLLEALEEFGACMQWKDWESTGMVNLPDQPTAAGACKACHFAGMGGNWLSGDSAATFEKNRLFPYILKIAVGTVDETGAFMDLVPARRHIDKGKESQMCDQEPCHPMFLLSPEMETAVENFFLLSYARWKQGLCEP
;
A
#
# COMPACT_ATOMS: atom_id res chain seq x y z
N MET A 1 44.82 15.99 -49.38
CA MET A 1 43.36 15.88 -49.60
C MET A 1 42.87 14.71 -48.77
N LYS A 2 42.17 14.96 -47.66
CA LYS A 2 41.52 13.92 -46.84
C LYS A 2 40.09 14.38 -46.61
N GLN A 3 39.13 13.65 -47.16
CA GLN A 3 37.70 13.93 -47.02
C GLN A 3 37.22 13.45 -45.64
N ALA A 4 36.48 14.31 -44.95
CA ALA A 4 35.79 13.99 -43.71
C ALA A 4 34.36 13.56 -44.04
N THR A 5 34.00 12.33 -43.67
CA THR A 5 32.64 11.79 -43.76
C THR A 5 31.88 12.17 -42.49
N ALA A 6 30.94 13.10 -42.61
CA ALA A 6 29.98 13.42 -41.57
C ALA A 6 28.81 12.43 -41.63
N TRP A 7 28.58 11.70 -40.54
CA TRP A 7 27.41 10.86 -40.36
C TRP A 7 26.29 11.69 -39.74
N PHE A 8 25.21 11.89 -40.51
CA PHE A 8 23.95 12.44 -40.00
C PHE A 8 23.21 11.33 -39.24
N VAL A 9 23.10 11.47 -37.92
CA VAL A 9 22.17 10.66 -37.11
C VAL A 9 20.80 11.31 -37.20
N LEU A 10 19.88 10.66 -37.91
CA LEU A 10 18.48 11.05 -37.98
C LEU A 10 17.81 10.62 -36.66
N ALA A 11 17.54 11.57 -35.77
CA ALA A 11 16.75 11.33 -34.57
C ALA A 11 15.28 11.13 -34.97
N LEU A 12 14.81 9.88 -34.89
CA LEU A 12 13.40 9.54 -35.04
C LEU A 12 12.70 9.90 -33.72
N ILE A 13 12.03 11.05 -33.68
CA ILE A 13 11.13 11.42 -32.58
C ILE A 13 9.86 10.61 -32.76
N LEU A 14 9.75 9.48 -32.05
CA LEU A 14 8.48 8.77 -31.85
C LEU A 14 7.61 9.65 -30.94
N ALA A 15 6.70 10.40 -31.55
CA ALA A 15 5.59 10.99 -30.83
C ALA A 15 4.72 9.85 -30.29
N TYR A 16 4.88 9.54 -29.00
CA TYR A 16 3.86 8.82 -28.24
C TYR A 16 2.62 9.71 -28.24
N GLY A 17 1.69 9.42 -29.16
CA GLY A 17 0.35 9.99 -29.09
C GLY A 17 -0.27 9.61 -27.76
N CYS A 18 -0.79 10.59 -27.04
CA CYS A 18 -1.64 10.35 -25.89
C CYS A 18 -2.77 9.43 -26.34
N VAL A 19 -2.74 8.16 -25.91
CA VAL A 19 -3.92 7.31 -25.93
C VAL A 19 -4.95 8.03 -25.07
N ALA A 20 -6.11 8.35 -25.67
CA ALA A 20 -7.20 8.96 -24.94
C ALA A 20 -7.49 8.11 -23.67
N PRO A 21 -7.81 8.75 -22.52
CA PRO A 21 -8.24 7.99 -21.34
C PRO A 21 -9.38 7.06 -21.77
N PRO A 22 -9.42 5.80 -21.29
CA PRO A 22 -10.56 4.95 -21.54
C PRO A 22 -11.79 5.69 -21.03
N THR A 23 -12.66 6.09 -21.95
CA THR A 23 -14.02 6.51 -21.62
C THR A 23 -14.80 5.25 -21.28
N GLY A 24 -14.44 4.64 -20.15
CA GLY A 24 -15.18 3.55 -19.54
C GLY A 24 -16.47 4.13 -18.99
N THR A 25 -17.46 4.33 -19.87
CA THR A 25 -18.85 4.26 -19.42
C THR A 25 -19.04 2.87 -18.82
N LEU A 26 -19.41 2.82 -17.54
CA LEU A 26 -19.78 1.65 -16.76
C LEU A 26 -20.45 0.58 -17.63
N GLY A 27 -19.71 -0.49 -17.97
CA GLY A 27 -20.22 -1.68 -18.65
C GLY A 27 -21.06 -1.46 -19.93
N PRO A 28 -21.52 -2.54 -20.57
CA PRO A 28 -22.64 -2.45 -21.48
C PRO A 28 -23.86 -1.97 -20.69
N THR A 29 -24.46 -0.83 -21.08
CA THR A 29 -25.86 -0.55 -20.72
C THR A 29 -26.67 -1.82 -21.04
N PRO A 30 -27.40 -2.41 -20.08
CA PRO A 30 -28.26 -3.55 -20.34
C PRO A 30 -29.18 -3.24 -21.53
N PRO A 31 -29.54 -4.22 -22.38
CA PRO A 31 -30.39 -3.96 -23.53
C PRO A 31 -31.66 -3.22 -23.09
N GLY A 32 -31.73 -1.95 -23.48
CA GLY A 32 -32.77 -1.02 -23.06
C GLY A 32 -34.12 -1.46 -23.62
N ASN A 33 -34.91 -2.12 -22.77
CA ASN A 33 -36.31 -2.35 -23.04
C ASN A 33 -37.04 -1.05 -22.70
N GLY A 34 -37.48 -0.32 -23.73
CA GLY A 34 -38.17 0.96 -23.61
C GLY A 34 -39.45 0.82 -22.79
N GLY A 35 -39.38 1.20 -21.52
CA GLY A 35 -40.52 1.29 -20.62
C GLY A 35 -40.30 2.45 -19.66
N SER A 36 -40.91 3.60 -19.97
CA SER A 36 -41.02 4.71 -19.04
C SER A 36 -41.95 4.34 -17.89
N GLY A 37 -41.38 3.84 -16.81
CA GLY A 37 -42.04 3.63 -15.51
C GLY A 37 -40.97 3.69 -14.43
N ASP A 38 -41.23 4.49 -13.39
CA ASP A 38 -40.41 4.71 -12.18
C ASP A 38 -39.12 3.87 -12.10
N ALA A 39 -38.00 4.50 -12.42
CA ALA A 39 -36.67 3.91 -12.42
C ALA A 39 -36.16 3.71 -10.99
N GLY A 40 -36.71 2.72 -10.29
CA GLY A 40 -35.91 1.95 -9.36
C GLY A 40 -34.81 1.29 -10.19
N GLY A 41 -33.57 1.78 -10.08
CA GLY A 41 -32.42 1.08 -10.63
C GLY A 41 -32.42 -0.37 -10.17
N PRO A 42 -31.75 -1.29 -10.90
CA PRO A 42 -31.52 -2.62 -10.35
C PRO A 42 -30.95 -2.44 -8.93
N PRO A 43 -31.42 -3.20 -7.93
CA PRO A 43 -30.92 -3.07 -6.57
C PRO A 43 -29.40 -3.15 -6.57
N ASP A 44 -28.75 -2.41 -5.67
CA ASP A 44 -27.29 -2.30 -5.53
C ASP A 44 -26.56 -3.64 -5.34
N ASP A 45 -27.32 -4.74 -5.25
CA ASP A 45 -26.93 -6.14 -5.11
C ASP A 45 -26.80 -6.90 -6.44
N TYR A 46 -26.74 -6.21 -7.59
CA TYR A 46 -26.78 -6.87 -8.89
C TYR A 46 -25.51 -7.65 -9.26
N PHE A 47 -24.35 -7.23 -8.75
CA PHE A 47 -23.07 -7.89 -9.03
C PHE A 47 -22.47 -8.47 -7.76
N THR A 48 -21.91 -9.66 -7.89
CA THR A 48 -21.07 -10.26 -6.85
C THR A 48 -19.74 -9.51 -6.72
N ALA A 49 -19.03 -9.64 -5.59
CA ALA A 49 -17.70 -9.06 -5.41
C ALA A 49 -16.74 -9.57 -6.50
N LYS A 50 -16.84 -10.85 -6.85
CA LYS A 50 -16.04 -11.44 -7.93
C LYS A 50 -16.35 -10.82 -9.30
N GLU A 51 -17.62 -10.54 -9.61
CA GLU A 51 -18.00 -9.85 -10.84
C GLU A 51 -17.49 -8.41 -10.85
N LEU A 52 -17.62 -7.67 -9.75
CA LEU A 52 -17.04 -6.33 -9.62
C LEU A 52 -15.52 -6.35 -9.80
N PHE A 53 -14.84 -7.38 -9.30
CA PHE A 53 -13.42 -7.56 -9.55
C PHE A 53 -13.13 -7.70 -11.04
N ASP A 54 -13.80 -8.61 -11.73
CA ASP A 54 -13.55 -8.89 -13.15
C ASP A 54 -13.86 -7.67 -14.03
N LEU A 55 -14.98 -6.99 -13.76
CA LEU A 55 -15.44 -5.84 -14.53
C LEU A 55 -14.63 -4.57 -14.27
N ASN A 56 -14.32 -4.26 -13.01
CA ASN A 56 -13.82 -2.94 -12.62
C ASN A 56 -12.39 -2.98 -12.10
N VAL A 57 -12.05 -3.92 -11.20
CA VAL A 57 -10.76 -3.89 -10.49
C VAL A 57 -9.65 -4.53 -11.30
N TYR A 58 -9.89 -5.67 -11.93
CA TYR A 58 -8.86 -6.36 -12.70
C TYR A 58 -8.31 -5.51 -13.84
N PRO A 59 -9.11 -4.77 -14.65
CA PRO A 59 -8.55 -3.86 -15.66
C PRO A 59 -7.60 -2.79 -15.08
N ILE A 60 -7.89 -2.27 -13.89
CA ILE A 60 -7.02 -1.33 -13.17
C ILE A 60 -5.71 -2.03 -12.77
N LEU A 61 -5.81 -3.20 -12.14
CA LEU A 61 -4.63 -3.96 -11.71
C LEU A 61 -3.81 -4.48 -12.90
N ALA A 62 -4.45 -4.90 -13.98
CA ALA A 62 -3.82 -5.40 -15.19
C ALA A 62 -3.02 -4.30 -15.89
N SER A 63 -3.55 -3.08 -15.95
CA SER A 63 -2.87 -1.96 -16.57
C SER A 63 -1.73 -1.39 -15.72
N LYS A 64 -1.88 -1.37 -14.38
CA LYS A 64 -0.95 -0.66 -13.49
C LYS A 64 -0.02 -1.56 -12.68
N CYS A 65 -0.47 -2.76 -12.31
CA CYS A 65 0.17 -3.59 -11.29
C CYS A 65 0.74 -4.90 -11.88
N THR A 66 0.03 -5.56 -12.79
CA THR A 66 0.42 -6.83 -13.45
C THR A 66 1.82 -6.83 -14.05
N PRO A 67 2.31 -5.75 -14.72
CA PRO A 67 3.66 -5.72 -15.27
C PRO A 67 4.75 -6.07 -14.24
N CYS A 68 4.52 -5.74 -12.96
CA CYS A 68 5.44 -6.08 -11.88
C CYS A 68 4.98 -7.32 -11.09
N HIS A 69 3.70 -7.38 -10.72
CA HIS A 69 3.21 -8.31 -9.69
C HIS A 69 2.81 -9.70 -10.18
N THR A 70 2.87 -9.97 -11.49
CA THR A 70 2.64 -11.32 -12.05
C THR A 70 3.92 -12.15 -12.13
N GLN A 71 5.05 -11.51 -12.42
CA GLN A 71 6.36 -12.18 -12.61
C GLN A 71 7.37 -11.83 -11.51
N GLY A 72 7.03 -10.86 -10.65
CA GLY A 72 7.93 -10.32 -9.64
C GLY A 72 9.01 -9.43 -10.23
N ALA A 73 8.73 -8.76 -11.35
CA ALA A 73 9.65 -7.80 -11.95
C ALA A 73 9.94 -6.67 -10.96
N ASN A 74 11.17 -6.13 -11.02
CA ASN A 74 11.64 -5.12 -10.06
C ASN A 74 11.53 -5.55 -8.59
N SER A 75 11.67 -6.85 -8.35
CA SER A 75 11.56 -7.47 -7.03
C SER A 75 10.20 -7.13 -6.40
N ALA A 76 9.14 -7.22 -7.18
CA ALA A 76 7.77 -7.07 -6.70
C ALA A 76 7.28 -8.40 -6.10
N PRO A 77 6.52 -8.40 -5.00
CA PRO A 77 5.88 -9.62 -4.53
C PRO A 77 4.90 -10.13 -5.59
N ILE A 78 4.87 -11.45 -5.80
CA ILE A 78 3.96 -12.07 -6.77
C ILE A 78 2.61 -12.33 -6.09
N TRP A 79 1.64 -11.49 -6.38
CA TRP A 79 0.25 -11.62 -5.91
C TRP A 79 -0.79 -11.44 -7.03
N LEU A 80 -0.34 -11.23 -8.27
CA LEU A 80 -1.21 -11.24 -9.46
C LEU A 80 -0.93 -12.46 -10.35
N GLY A 81 -1.95 -12.83 -11.12
CA GLY A 81 -1.89 -13.87 -12.14
C GLY A 81 -1.76 -13.26 -13.54
N ALA A 82 -1.80 -14.12 -14.56
CA ALA A 82 -1.79 -13.64 -15.95
C ALA A 82 -3.16 -13.08 -16.37
N GLU A 83 -4.24 -13.63 -15.81
CA GLU A 83 -5.64 -13.33 -16.14
C GLU A 83 -6.43 -13.01 -14.86
N GLU A 84 -7.65 -12.49 -15.02
CA GLU A 84 -8.56 -12.08 -13.94
C GLU A 84 -8.76 -13.16 -12.86
N SER A 85 -9.16 -14.37 -13.27
CA SER A 85 -9.45 -15.49 -12.36
C SER A 85 -8.22 -15.92 -11.56
N SER A 86 -7.06 -16.00 -12.22
CA SER A 86 -5.80 -16.34 -11.56
C SER A 86 -5.29 -15.23 -10.64
N SER A 87 -5.63 -13.97 -10.92
CA SER A 87 -5.28 -12.82 -10.09
C SER A 87 -6.12 -12.78 -8.83
N TYR A 88 -7.43 -12.96 -8.96
CA TYR A 88 -8.35 -13.03 -7.83
C TYR A 88 -7.94 -14.14 -6.84
N ALA A 89 -7.73 -15.36 -7.33
CA ALA A 89 -7.32 -16.48 -6.48
C ALA A 89 -5.98 -16.25 -5.76
N LYS A 90 -5.04 -15.52 -6.38
CA LYS A 90 -3.77 -15.15 -5.75
C LYS A 90 -3.93 -14.05 -4.72
N ILE A 91 -4.81 -13.09 -4.95
CA ILE A 91 -5.16 -12.04 -3.98
C ILE A 91 -5.79 -12.68 -2.74
N GLU A 92 -6.76 -13.58 -2.92
CA GLU A 92 -7.39 -14.33 -1.82
C GLU A 92 -6.39 -15.16 -1.03
N GLY A 93 -5.46 -15.84 -1.70
CA GLY A 93 -4.44 -16.66 -1.06
C GLY A 93 -3.23 -15.88 -0.54
N TYR A 94 -3.20 -14.55 -0.66
CA TYR A 94 -2.02 -13.78 -0.29
C TYR A 94 -1.91 -13.65 1.23
N PRO A 95 -0.73 -13.85 1.84
CA PRO A 95 -0.60 -13.84 3.31
C PRO A 95 -0.85 -12.50 4.00
N LYS A 96 -0.96 -11.39 3.25
CA LYS A 96 -1.22 -10.05 3.78
C LYS A 96 -2.62 -9.60 3.37
N PRO A 97 -3.31 -8.76 4.16
CA PRO A 97 -4.70 -8.40 3.92
C PRO A 97 -4.84 -7.53 2.67
N LEU A 98 -5.02 -8.16 1.50
CA LEU A 98 -5.36 -7.46 0.26
C LEU A 98 -6.88 -7.33 0.11
N ILE A 99 -7.63 -8.36 0.52
CA ILE A 99 -9.09 -8.30 0.68
C ILE A 99 -9.37 -8.12 2.18
N ALA A 100 -9.86 -6.94 2.53
CA ALA A 100 -10.26 -6.52 3.87
C ALA A 100 -11.12 -5.26 3.73
N HIS A 101 -11.64 -4.72 4.84
CA HIS A 101 -12.23 -3.38 4.85
C HIS A 101 -11.29 -2.38 4.14
N PRO A 102 -11.80 -1.39 3.36
CA PRO A 102 -10.96 -0.45 2.62
C PRO A 102 -9.85 0.21 3.45
N ASP A 103 -10.11 0.50 4.72
CA ASP A 103 -9.15 1.11 5.66
C ASP A 103 -8.12 0.11 6.23
N ASN A 104 -8.31 -1.18 5.95
CA ASN A 104 -7.42 -2.29 6.33
C ASN A 104 -6.72 -2.92 5.11
N SER A 105 -7.18 -2.65 3.88
CA SER A 105 -6.66 -3.26 2.67
C SER A 105 -5.32 -2.66 2.25
N LEU A 106 -4.30 -3.51 2.18
CA LEU A 106 -3.00 -3.12 1.65
C LEU A 106 -3.02 -2.78 0.15
N LEU A 107 -4.07 -3.12 -0.60
CA LEU A 107 -4.21 -2.67 -1.99
C LEU A 107 -4.42 -1.16 -2.07
N ARG A 108 -5.23 -0.60 -1.16
CA ARG A 108 -5.45 0.85 -1.05
C ARG A 108 -4.33 1.54 -0.30
N LEU A 109 -3.96 1.00 0.86
CA LEU A 109 -2.96 1.61 1.75
C LEU A 109 -1.54 1.60 1.19
N LYS A 110 -1.25 0.88 0.08
CA LYS A 110 0.10 0.87 -0.48
C LYS A 110 0.59 2.26 -0.91
N GLY A 111 -0.32 3.09 -1.43
CA GLY A 111 -0.02 4.40 -1.99
C GLY A 111 0.92 4.37 -3.20
N GLU A 112 1.48 5.55 -3.50
CA GLU A 112 2.47 5.73 -4.57
C GLU A 112 3.74 4.90 -4.30
N HIS A 113 4.23 4.20 -5.32
CA HIS A 113 5.51 3.49 -5.22
C HIS A 113 6.35 3.59 -6.49
N THR A 114 6.21 2.69 -7.46
CA THR A 114 6.99 2.72 -8.71
C THR A 114 6.22 3.40 -9.85
N GLY A 115 4.91 3.58 -9.68
CA GLY A 115 4.05 4.40 -10.52
C GLY A 115 3.29 5.42 -9.65
N PRO A 116 2.51 6.31 -10.29
CA PRO A 116 1.67 7.24 -9.56
C PRO A 116 0.71 6.49 -8.63
N ALA A 117 0.21 7.19 -7.61
CA ALA A 117 -0.94 6.70 -6.85
C ALA A 117 -2.10 6.34 -7.79
N LEU A 118 -3.01 5.48 -7.33
CA LEU A 118 -4.26 5.24 -8.04
C LEU A 118 -4.98 6.58 -8.27
N ALA A 119 -5.61 6.73 -9.43
CA ALA A 119 -6.46 7.87 -9.67
C ALA A 119 -7.68 7.79 -8.74
N VAL A 120 -8.32 8.92 -8.44
CA VAL A 120 -9.45 8.97 -7.51
C VAL A 120 -10.58 8.04 -7.97
N GLU A 121 -10.80 7.97 -9.29
CA GLU A 121 -11.82 7.12 -9.89
C GLU A 121 -11.48 5.63 -9.75
N ASP A 122 -10.22 5.25 -9.95
CA ASP A 122 -9.75 3.87 -9.77
C ASP A 122 -9.82 3.44 -8.31
N ASP A 123 -9.47 4.34 -7.38
CA ASP A 123 -9.56 4.10 -5.94
C ASP A 123 -11.01 3.97 -5.46
N THR A 124 -11.94 4.70 -6.10
CA THR A 124 -13.38 4.56 -5.84
C THR A 124 -13.87 3.17 -6.23
N LEU A 125 -13.53 2.69 -7.44
CA LEU A 125 -13.91 1.35 -7.90
C LEU A 125 -13.28 0.24 -7.05
N LEU A 126 -12.03 0.44 -6.60
CA LEU A 126 -11.36 -0.49 -5.71
C LEU A 126 -12.04 -0.52 -4.32
N THR A 127 -12.43 0.64 -3.79
CA THR A 127 -13.19 0.78 -2.54
C THR A 127 -14.54 0.07 -2.63
N GLU A 128 -15.31 0.30 -3.68
CA GLU A 128 -16.61 -0.34 -3.91
C GLU A 128 -16.49 -1.87 -3.94
N TRP A 129 -15.51 -2.40 -4.67
CA TRP A 129 -15.23 -3.83 -4.67
C TRP A 129 -14.86 -4.37 -3.27
N LEU A 130 -13.97 -3.69 -2.54
CA LEU A 130 -13.57 -4.11 -1.19
C LEU A 130 -14.75 -4.08 -0.20
N LEU A 131 -15.64 -3.09 -0.30
CA LEU A 131 -16.87 -3.06 0.50
C LEU A 131 -17.81 -4.21 0.12
N LYS A 132 -17.89 -4.59 -1.16
CA LYS A 132 -18.66 -5.76 -1.57
C LYS A 132 -18.05 -7.08 -1.10
N GLU A 133 -16.72 -7.20 -1.11
CA GLU A 133 -16.02 -8.34 -0.49
C GLU A 133 -16.32 -8.42 1.01
N VAL A 134 -16.35 -7.28 1.69
CA VAL A 134 -16.73 -7.19 3.11
C VAL A 134 -18.14 -7.73 3.33
N ASP A 135 -19.10 -7.26 2.55
CA ASP A 135 -20.50 -7.70 2.64
C ASP A 135 -20.64 -9.22 2.40
N GLU A 136 -20.10 -9.74 1.29
CA GLU A 136 -20.28 -11.14 0.90
C GLU A 136 -19.58 -12.14 1.82
N ARG A 137 -18.42 -11.76 2.37
CA ARG A 137 -17.64 -12.61 3.28
C ARG A 137 -18.01 -12.39 4.74
N GLY A 138 -18.85 -11.41 5.05
CA GLY A 138 -19.16 -11.01 6.42
C GLY A 138 -17.97 -10.39 7.16
N LEU A 139 -17.12 -9.63 6.44
CA LEU A 139 -15.92 -8.99 6.99
C LEU A 139 -16.18 -7.60 7.59
N PHE A 140 -17.26 -7.44 8.35
CA PHE A 140 -17.73 -6.13 8.82
C PHE A 140 -16.86 -5.50 9.90
N GLY A 141 -15.80 -6.18 10.35
CA GLY A 141 -15.14 -5.82 11.59
C GLY A 141 -16.12 -5.92 12.77
N ASP A 142 -15.85 -5.20 13.86
CA ASP A 142 -16.79 -5.09 14.98
C ASP A 142 -18.18 -4.64 14.46
N PRO A 143 -19.26 -5.43 14.68
CA PRO A 143 -20.59 -5.16 14.14
C PRO A 143 -21.25 -3.89 14.71
N THR A 144 -20.59 -3.16 15.61
CA THR A 144 -21.06 -1.88 16.12
C THR A 144 -20.74 -0.70 15.20
N PHE A 145 -19.90 -0.90 14.17
CA PHE A 145 -19.74 0.07 13.09
C PHE A 145 -20.93 -0.03 12.12
N GLU A 146 -22.06 0.57 12.48
CA GLU A 146 -23.02 0.95 11.44
C GLU A 146 -22.34 2.04 10.59
N PRO A 147 -22.16 1.84 9.27
CA PRO A 147 -21.62 2.88 8.41
C PRO A 147 -22.52 4.09 8.54
N ASP A 148 -22.01 5.18 9.10
CA ASP A 148 -22.77 6.44 9.17
C ASP A 148 -23.18 6.80 7.74
N PRO A 149 -24.48 6.76 7.39
CA PRO A 149 -24.95 7.04 6.04
C PRO A 149 -24.70 8.51 5.64
N GLY A 150 -24.13 9.33 6.53
CA GLY A 150 -23.81 10.74 6.33
C GLY A 150 -22.33 11.10 6.07
N ALA A 151 -21.38 10.16 6.05
CA ALA A 151 -19.95 10.49 5.87
C ALA A 151 -19.54 10.81 4.41
N GLY A 152 -20.37 11.59 3.72
CA GLY A 152 -20.08 12.23 2.45
C GLY A 152 -19.63 13.68 2.64
N GLY A 153 -18.36 13.86 3.01
CA GLY A 153 -17.62 15.07 2.70
C GLY A 153 -17.64 16.25 3.68
N ALA A 154 -16.63 17.10 3.47
CA ALA A 154 -16.33 18.41 4.06
C ALA A 154 -15.49 18.40 5.35
N GLY A 155 -14.30 18.99 5.23
CA GLY A 155 -13.35 19.21 6.30
C GLY A 155 -13.92 20.04 7.46
N GLY A 156 -13.34 19.80 8.64
CA GLY A 156 -13.59 20.55 9.86
C GLY A 156 -12.35 20.56 10.72
N GLU A 157 -11.87 21.76 11.00
CA GLU A 157 -10.68 22.10 11.78
C GLU A 157 -10.85 21.76 13.27
N GLY A 158 -9.74 21.41 13.92
CA GLY A 158 -9.38 21.88 15.27
C GLY A 158 -10.21 21.41 16.47
N GLY A 159 -9.70 20.41 17.18
CA GLY A 159 -10.12 20.09 18.55
C GLY A 159 -8.94 19.64 19.41
N ALA A 160 -8.40 20.55 20.22
CA ALA A 160 -7.34 20.29 21.18
C ALA A 160 -7.90 19.80 22.52
N GLY A 161 -7.24 18.81 23.11
CA GLY A 161 -7.09 18.68 24.56
C GLY A 161 -8.00 17.65 25.25
N GLY A 162 -7.43 16.47 25.52
CA GLY A 162 -8.00 15.50 26.44
C GLY A 162 -6.94 14.53 26.96
N ALA A 163 -6.13 14.97 27.92
CA ALA A 163 -5.19 14.11 28.62
C ALA A 163 -5.92 13.33 29.74
N GLY A 164 -5.99 12.01 29.59
CA GLY A 164 -6.38 11.03 30.60
C GLY A 164 -6.35 9.66 29.94
N GLY A 165 -5.75 8.60 30.46
CA GLY A 165 -5.24 8.31 31.79
C GLY A 165 -5.36 6.79 31.95
N GLY A 166 -4.24 6.09 31.78
CA GLY A 166 -3.94 4.69 32.12
C GLY A 166 -5.10 3.72 32.37
N GLY A 167 -5.38 2.88 31.37
CA GLY A 167 -5.98 1.57 31.54
C GLY A 167 -5.50 0.69 30.40
N GLY A 168 -4.80 -0.41 30.71
CA GLY A 168 -4.28 -1.36 29.72
C GLY A 168 -5.40 -2.09 28.99
N GLY A 169 -6.08 -1.38 28.08
CA GLY A 169 -6.92 -1.96 27.06
C GLY A 169 -6.01 -2.46 25.95
N GLY A 170 -6.19 -3.71 25.54
CA GLY A 170 -5.77 -4.11 24.19
C GLY A 170 -6.44 -3.20 23.15
N PRO A 171 -6.04 -3.30 21.87
CA PRO A 171 -6.63 -2.53 20.79
C PRO A 171 -8.16 -2.54 20.93
N VAL A 172 -8.76 -1.36 20.98
CA VAL A 172 -10.22 -1.22 20.96
C VAL A 172 -10.71 -1.91 19.68
N SER A 173 -11.79 -2.69 19.78
CA SER A 173 -12.30 -3.54 18.70
C SER A 173 -12.66 -2.78 17.41
N ASP A 174 -12.67 -1.44 17.47
CA ASP A 174 -12.99 -0.54 16.37
C ASP A 174 -11.75 0.08 15.68
N THR A 175 -10.53 -0.26 16.10
CA THR A 175 -9.32 0.37 15.53
C THR A 175 -9.11 -0.09 14.09
N THR A 176 -9.06 0.82 13.12
CA THR A 176 -8.63 0.49 11.74
C THR A 176 -7.12 0.29 11.67
N LEU A 177 -6.62 -0.34 10.61
CA LEU A 177 -5.18 -0.48 10.37
C LEU A 177 -4.50 0.90 10.25
N LEU A 178 -5.14 1.87 9.59
CA LEU A 178 -4.57 3.20 9.46
C LEU A 178 -4.40 3.86 10.84
N GLU A 179 -5.43 3.83 11.68
CA GLU A 179 -5.37 4.35 13.05
C GLU A 179 -4.31 3.60 13.88
N ALA A 180 -4.28 2.27 13.81
CA ALA A 180 -3.28 1.46 14.51
C ALA A 180 -1.85 1.80 14.08
N LEU A 181 -1.62 2.08 12.80
CA LEU A 181 -0.31 2.52 12.30
C LEU A 181 0.03 3.94 12.77
N GLU A 182 -0.92 4.86 12.81
CA GLU A 182 -0.72 6.21 13.36
C GLU A 182 -0.35 6.16 14.84
N GLU A 183 -1.08 5.37 15.63
CA GLU A 183 -0.78 5.11 17.04
C GLU A 183 0.60 4.48 17.20
N PHE A 184 0.90 3.40 16.46
CA PHE A 184 2.21 2.75 16.52
C PHE A 184 3.35 3.71 16.17
N GLY A 185 3.16 4.57 15.16
CA GLY A 185 4.10 5.62 14.78
C GLY A 185 4.31 6.64 15.91
N ALA A 186 3.26 6.98 16.66
CA ALA A 186 3.37 7.81 17.85
C ALA A 186 4.20 7.12 18.95
N CYS A 187 4.11 5.79 19.09
CA CYS A 187 4.86 5.00 20.08
C CYS A 187 6.32 4.69 19.72
N MET A 188 6.73 4.95 18.48
CA MET A 188 8.13 4.87 18.05
C MET A 188 8.97 5.94 18.76
N GLN A 189 10.12 5.56 19.31
CA GLN A 189 11.01 6.47 20.05
C GLN A 189 12.37 6.61 19.38
N TRP A 190 12.88 7.84 19.33
CA TRP A 190 14.19 8.16 18.77
C TRP A 190 15.31 7.39 19.50
N LYS A 191 15.22 7.28 20.83
CA LYS A 191 16.18 6.53 21.66
C LYS A 191 16.32 5.07 21.23
N ASP A 192 15.22 4.43 20.83
CA ASP A 192 15.25 3.06 20.34
C ASP A 192 15.82 2.99 18.93
N TRP A 193 15.49 3.97 18.09
CA TRP A 193 16.08 4.10 16.75
C TRP A 193 17.61 4.19 16.83
N GLU A 194 18.15 4.99 17.75
CA GLU A 194 19.59 5.08 18.01
C GLU A 194 20.16 3.78 18.59
N SER A 195 19.57 3.29 19.68
CA SER A 195 20.15 2.17 20.45
C SER A 195 20.07 0.82 19.73
N THR A 196 19.08 0.62 18.86
CA THR A 196 19.00 -0.57 18.00
C THR A 196 19.96 -0.52 16.82
N GLY A 197 20.50 0.68 16.49
CA GLY A 197 21.38 0.88 15.35
C GLY A 197 20.67 1.22 14.04
N MET A 198 19.35 1.48 14.06
CA MET A 198 18.57 1.90 12.88
C MET A 198 19.10 3.17 12.22
N VAL A 199 19.86 3.99 12.96
CA VAL A 199 20.59 5.14 12.42
C VAL A 199 21.51 4.80 11.24
N ASN A 200 21.95 3.54 11.13
CA ASN A 200 22.84 3.07 10.07
C ASN A 200 22.08 2.43 8.88
N LEU A 201 20.75 2.32 8.94
CA LEU A 201 19.94 1.75 7.86
C LEU A 201 20.07 2.52 6.52
N PRO A 202 20.10 3.87 6.50
CA PRO A 202 20.28 4.62 5.26
C PRO A 202 21.63 4.38 4.57
N ASP A 203 22.64 3.93 5.31
CA ASP A 203 24.02 3.74 4.86
C ASP A 203 24.33 2.31 4.40
N GLN A 204 23.33 1.41 4.41
CA GLN A 204 23.53 0.04 3.98
C GLN A 204 23.94 -0.02 2.51
N PRO A 205 25.03 -0.72 2.16
CA PRO A 205 25.56 -0.72 0.81
C PRO A 205 24.71 -1.58 -0.12
N THR A 206 24.51 -1.08 -1.33
CA THR A 206 23.95 -1.82 -2.46
C THR A 206 24.92 -1.76 -3.64
N ALA A 207 24.66 -2.50 -4.71
CA ALA A 207 25.44 -2.39 -5.96
C ALA A 207 25.41 -0.99 -6.59
N ALA A 208 24.39 -0.16 -6.29
CA ALA A 208 24.23 1.20 -6.82
C ALA A 208 24.61 2.30 -5.80
N GLY A 209 25.23 1.93 -4.67
CA GLY A 209 25.52 2.84 -3.57
C GLY A 209 24.62 2.63 -2.36
N ALA A 210 24.71 3.51 -1.36
CA ALA A 210 23.91 3.38 -0.13
C ALA A 210 22.41 3.61 -0.39
N CYS A 211 21.54 2.97 0.40
CA CYS A 211 20.08 3.09 0.28
C CYS A 211 19.58 4.55 0.20
N LYS A 212 20.19 5.45 0.97
CA LYS A 212 19.83 6.87 1.00
C LYS A 212 20.01 7.61 -0.33
N ALA A 213 20.84 7.11 -1.24
CA ALA A 213 21.07 7.75 -2.53
C ALA A 213 19.80 7.81 -3.39
N CYS A 214 18.89 6.83 -3.22
CA CYS A 214 17.63 6.75 -3.97
C CYS A 214 16.41 7.11 -3.11
N HIS A 215 16.45 6.83 -1.81
CA HIS A 215 15.28 6.92 -0.92
C HIS A 215 15.18 8.23 -0.14
N PHE A 216 16.05 9.21 -0.34
CA PHE A 216 16.03 10.47 0.42
C PHE A 216 14.78 11.33 0.20
N ALA A 217 14.02 11.05 -0.85
CA ALA A 217 12.77 11.75 -1.20
C ALA A 217 11.53 10.87 -1.07
N GLY A 218 11.62 9.68 -0.45
CA GLY A 218 10.46 8.80 -0.23
C GLY A 218 10.17 7.80 -1.34
N MET A 219 11.05 7.66 -2.34
CA MET A 219 10.84 6.78 -3.50
C MET A 219 10.46 5.34 -3.07
N GLY A 220 9.42 4.77 -3.71
CA GLY A 220 8.93 3.42 -3.40
C GLY A 220 8.20 3.33 -2.05
N GLY A 221 7.75 4.47 -1.53
CA GLY A 221 7.15 4.60 -0.20
C GLY A 221 8.15 4.33 0.92
N ASN A 222 9.45 4.56 0.70
CA ASN A 222 10.50 4.41 1.71
C ASN A 222 11.31 5.70 1.79
N TRP A 223 11.45 6.27 2.98
CA TRP A 223 12.23 7.49 3.22
C TRP A 223 13.50 7.16 3.99
N LEU A 224 14.66 7.32 3.37
CA LEU A 224 15.97 7.14 3.99
C LEU A 224 16.89 8.27 3.57
N SER A 225 17.30 9.12 4.51
CA SER A 225 18.15 10.28 4.22
C SER A 225 19.48 10.20 4.97
N GLY A 226 20.42 11.09 4.65
CA GLY A 226 21.66 11.24 5.42
C GLY A 226 21.45 11.84 6.81
N ASP A 227 20.28 12.45 7.05
CA ASP A 227 19.83 12.87 8.37
C ASP A 227 19.01 11.74 8.99
N SER A 228 19.56 11.11 10.03
CA SER A 228 18.91 10.00 10.70
C SER A 228 17.67 10.44 11.47
N ALA A 229 17.67 11.66 12.05
CA ALA A 229 16.50 12.19 12.76
C ALA A 229 15.34 12.43 11.78
N ALA A 230 15.62 13.05 10.63
CA ALA A 230 14.63 13.20 9.58
C ALA A 230 14.12 11.86 9.04
N THR A 231 15.00 10.85 8.96
CA THR A 231 14.62 9.48 8.57
C THR A 231 13.65 8.87 9.58
N PHE A 232 13.97 8.95 10.87
CA PHE A 232 13.11 8.47 11.94
C PHE A 232 11.74 9.14 11.88
N GLU A 233 11.67 10.47 11.87
CA GLU A 233 10.40 11.21 11.86
C GLU A 233 9.53 10.84 10.65
N LYS A 234 10.13 10.63 9.47
CA LYS A 234 9.38 10.21 8.30
C LYS A 234 8.88 8.76 8.42
N ASN A 235 9.67 7.84 8.96
CA ASN A 235 9.27 6.44 9.09
C ASN A 235 8.19 6.20 10.16
N ARG A 236 7.87 7.19 11.00
CA ARG A 236 6.69 7.19 11.89
C ARG A 236 5.39 7.48 11.17
N LEU A 237 5.46 8.02 9.96
CA LEU A 237 4.31 8.52 9.23
C LEU A 237 3.95 7.58 8.07
N PHE A 238 2.67 7.55 7.74
CA PHE A 238 2.20 6.94 6.51
C PHE A 238 2.75 7.70 5.27
N PRO A 239 3.14 7.02 4.17
CA PRO A 239 3.10 5.57 3.95
C PRO A 239 4.38 4.84 4.40
N TYR A 240 5.38 5.55 4.93
CA TYR A 240 6.71 5.01 5.21
C TYR A 240 6.72 3.96 6.33
N ILE A 241 5.81 4.12 7.29
CA ILE A 241 5.65 3.18 8.41
C ILE A 241 5.34 1.74 7.97
N LEU A 242 4.76 1.56 6.77
CA LEU A 242 4.49 0.25 6.16
C LEU A 242 5.76 -0.56 5.85
N LYS A 243 6.96 0.02 6.01
CA LYS A 243 8.22 -0.71 5.93
C LYS A 243 8.65 -1.34 7.25
N ILE A 244 8.08 -0.88 8.36
CA ILE A 244 8.37 -1.31 9.72
C ILE A 244 7.25 -2.21 10.24
N ALA A 245 5.99 -1.79 10.11
CA ALA A 245 4.81 -2.52 10.60
C ALA A 245 3.76 -2.69 9.49
N VAL A 246 3.01 -3.79 9.55
CA VAL A 246 1.80 -4.01 8.74
C VAL A 246 0.72 -4.65 9.60
N GLY A 247 -0.53 -4.51 9.20
CA GLY A 247 -1.66 -5.14 9.86
C GLY A 247 -1.82 -6.62 9.52
N THR A 248 -2.34 -7.35 10.49
CA THR A 248 -3.09 -8.58 10.26
C THR A 248 -4.56 -8.29 10.49
N VAL A 249 -5.41 -9.13 9.89
CA VAL A 249 -6.85 -9.10 10.11
C VAL A 249 -7.30 -10.43 10.70
N ASP A 250 -8.41 -10.44 11.42
CA ASP A 250 -9.04 -11.66 11.92
C ASP A 250 -9.92 -12.31 10.84
N GLU A 251 -10.68 -13.34 11.23
CA GLU A 251 -11.60 -14.06 10.33
C GLU A 251 -12.77 -13.20 9.81
N THR A 252 -13.03 -12.05 10.44
CA THR A 252 -14.01 -11.05 10.05
C THR A 252 -13.37 -9.87 9.31
N GLY A 253 -12.10 -9.95 8.92
CA GLY A 253 -11.41 -8.87 8.21
C GLY A 253 -11.23 -7.58 9.03
N ALA A 254 -11.61 -7.61 10.31
CA ALA A 254 -11.29 -6.58 11.28
C ALA A 254 -9.79 -6.53 11.46
N PHE A 255 -9.24 -5.34 11.69
CA PHE A 255 -7.85 -5.24 12.12
C PHE A 255 -7.66 -6.01 13.43
N MET A 256 -6.68 -6.90 13.46
CA MET A 256 -6.40 -7.77 14.61
C MET A 256 -5.17 -7.31 15.36
N ASP A 257 -4.04 -7.13 14.67
CA ASP A 257 -2.78 -6.75 15.28
C ASP A 257 -1.79 -6.15 14.27
N LEU A 258 -0.71 -5.56 14.79
CA LEU A 258 0.46 -5.22 13.99
C LEU A 258 1.50 -6.33 14.06
N VAL A 259 2.11 -6.61 12.91
CA VAL A 259 3.23 -7.55 12.76
C VAL A 259 4.40 -6.87 12.04
N PRO A 260 5.64 -7.35 12.21
CA PRO A 260 6.78 -6.74 11.55
C PRO A 260 6.62 -6.86 10.02
N ALA A 261 6.74 -5.74 9.32
CA ALA A 261 6.61 -5.70 7.86
C ALA A 261 7.79 -6.37 7.14
N ARG A 262 8.96 -6.40 7.81
CA ARG A 262 10.26 -6.89 7.31
C ARG A 262 10.68 -6.33 5.95
N ARG A 263 10.11 -5.19 5.51
CA ARG A 263 10.26 -4.77 4.11
C ARG A 263 11.69 -4.39 3.77
N HIS A 264 12.44 -3.79 4.69
CA HIS A 264 13.86 -3.49 4.47
C HIS A 264 14.71 -4.75 4.35
N ILE A 265 14.34 -5.84 5.04
CA ILE A 265 15.05 -7.12 5.00
C ILE A 265 14.71 -7.88 3.71
N ASP A 266 13.41 -8.03 3.44
CA ASP A 266 12.93 -8.90 2.37
C ASP A 266 13.19 -8.28 0.99
N LYS A 267 13.11 -6.94 0.87
CA LYS A 267 13.29 -6.27 -0.44
C LYS A 267 14.65 -6.57 -1.07
N GLY A 268 15.72 -6.61 -0.28
CA GLY A 268 17.06 -6.89 -0.80
C GLY A 268 17.23 -8.33 -1.30
N LYS A 269 16.35 -9.24 -0.86
CA LYS A 269 16.35 -10.67 -1.18
C LYS A 269 15.37 -11.04 -2.30
N GLU A 270 14.40 -10.18 -2.61
CA GLU A 270 13.39 -10.41 -3.64
C GLU A 270 13.99 -10.46 -5.06
N SER A 271 13.45 -11.35 -5.89
CA SER A 271 14.00 -11.85 -7.17
C SER A 271 14.55 -10.81 -8.17
N GLN A 272 15.49 -11.31 -8.98
CA GLN A 272 16.53 -10.65 -9.77
C GLN A 272 16.16 -10.39 -11.25
N MET A 273 14.88 -10.46 -11.62
CA MET A 273 14.47 -10.12 -12.99
C MET A 273 14.39 -8.60 -13.14
N CYS A 274 15.59 -8.03 -13.24
CA CYS A 274 15.87 -6.63 -13.52
C CYS A 274 16.41 -6.54 -14.95
N ASP A 275 15.56 -6.87 -15.92
CA ASP A 275 15.79 -6.62 -17.34
C ASP A 275 15.12 -5.30 -17.79
N GLN A 276 14.37 -4.62 -16.90
CA GLN A 276 13.67 -3.37 -17.18
C GLN A 276 13.82 -2.35 -16.03
N GLU A 277 14.31 -1.15 -16.35
CA GLU A 277 14.39 -0.02 -15.41
C GLU A 277 13.01 0.62 -15.14
N PRO A 278 12.74 1.19 -13.95
CA PRO A 278 13.68 1.35 -12.82
C PRO A 278 13.78 0.09 -11.94
N CYS A 279 14.99 -0.41 -11.79
CA CYS A 279 15.26 -1.56 -10.92
C CYS A 279 15.64 -1.15 -9.50
N HIS A 280 15.20 -1.94 -8.52
CA HIS A 280 15.74 -1.83 -7.17
C HIS A 280 17.06 -2.62 -7.07
N PRO A 281 18.18 -2.01 -6.64
CA PRO A 281 19.45 -2.71 -6.50
C PRO A 281 19.36 -3.85 -5.47
N MET A 282 20.00 -4.99 -5.76
CA MET A 282 20.15 -6.02 -4.74
C MET A 282 21.03 -5.54 -3.59
N PHE A 283 20.66 -5.96 -2.39
CA PHE A 283 21.45 -5.76 -1.19
C PHE A 283 21.16 -6.85 -0.18
N LEU A 284 22.14 -7.11 0.69
CA LEU A 284 21.92 -7.90 1.88
C LEU A 284 22.20 -6.97 3.04
N LEU A 285 21.20 -6.82 3.92
CA LEU A 285 21.44 -6.19 5.20
C LEU A 285 22.45 -7.04 5.97
N SER A 286 23.35 -6.39 6.70
CA SER A 286 24.20 -7.14 7.63
C SER A 286 23.33 -7.81 8.69
N PRO A 287 23.76 -8.92 9.30
CA PRO A 287 23.00 -9.56 10.38
C PRO A 287 22.64 -8.59 11.52
N GLU A 288 23.56 -7.67 11.84
CA GLU A 288 23.34 -6.61 12.83
C GLU A 288 22.21 -5.67 12.39
N MET A 289 22.11 -5.35 11.10
CA MET A 289 21.06 -4.49 10.58
C MET A 289 19.71 -5.19 10.46
N GLU A 290 19.66 -6.48 10.11
CA GLU A 290 18.42 -7.26 10.20
C GLU A 290 17.91 -7.28 11.65
N THR A 291 18.82 -7.49 12.61
CA THR A 291 18.52 -7.47 14.05
C THR A 291 18.05 -6.09 14.52
N ALA A 292 18.66 -5.01 14.02
CA ALA A 292 18.26 -3.63 14.32
C ALA A 292 16.81 -3.35 13.90
N VAL A 293 16.44 -3.72 12.66
CA VAL A 293 15.09 -3.56 12.11
C VAL A 293 14.06 -4.33 12.94
N GLU A 294 14.36 -5.58 13.29
CA GLU A 294 13.46 -6.42 14.10
C GLU A 294 13.31 -5.89 15.52
N ASN A 295 14.42 -5.58 16.21
CA ASN A 295 14.38 -5.08 17.58
C ASN A 295 13.66 -3.73 17.68
N PHE A 296 13.85 -2.85 16.71
CA PHE A 296 13.17 -1.56 16.69
C PHE A 296 11.64 -1.71 16.60
N PHE A 297 11.15 -2.62 15.75
CA PHE A 297 9.74 -2.98 15.72
C PHE A 297 9.29 -3.53 17.08
N LEU A 298 10.00 -4.51 17.63
CA LEU A 298 9.60 -5.19 18.88
C LEU A 298 9.50 -4.23 20.07
N LEU A 299 10.43 -3.28 20.20
CA LEU A 299 10.39 -2.28 21.28
C LEU A 299 9.21 -1.32 21.11
N SER A 300 8.98 -0.82 19.89
CA SER A 300 7.85 0.08 19.59
C SER A 300 6.51 -0.63 19.77
N TYR A 301 6.42 -1.88 19.32
CA TYR A 301 5.24 -2.73 19.45
C TYR A 301 4.92 -3.03 20.91
N ALA A 302 5.93 -3.35 21.73
CA ALA A 302 5.74 -3.59 23.16
C ALA A 302 5.17 -2.35 23.88
N ARG A 303 5.60 -1.13 23.51
CA ARG A 303 5.02 0.11 24.04
C ARG A 303 3.58 0.32 23.56
N TRP A 304 3.33 0.16 22.27
CA TRP A 304 2.00 0.31 21.67
C TRP A 304 0.99 -0.64 22.33
N LYS A 305 1.30 -1.94 22.45
CA LYS A 305 0.43 -2.93 23.11
C LYS A 305 0.15 -2.65 24.59
N GLN A 306 1.00 -1.87 25.25
CA GLN A 306 0.84 -1.51 26.67
C GLN A 306 0.18 -0.12 26.85
N GLY A 307 -0.10 0.61 25.76
CA GLY A 307 -0.57 1.99 25.84
C GLY A 307 0.44 2.94 26.50
N LEU A 308 1.74 2.63 26.41
CA LEU A 308 2.83 3.39 27.05
C LEU A 308 3.55 4.31 26.06
N CYS A 309 2.81 4.89 25.14
CA CYS A 309 3.35 5.78 24.13
C CYS A 309 3.61 7.14 24.78
N GLU A 310 4.83 7.65 24.65
CA GLU A 310 5.15 8.99 25.10
C GLU A 310 4.47 10.00 24.15
N PRO A 311 3.78 11.02 24.67
CA PRO A 311 3.17 12.06 23.85
C PRO A 311 4.19 12.90 23.08
#